data_AF-A0A166CBY5-F1
#
_entry.id   AF-A0A166CBY5-F1
#
_cell.length_a   1.000
_cell.length_b   1.000
_cell.length_c   1.000
_cell.angle_alpha   90.00
_cell.angle_beta   90.00
_cell.angle_gamma   90.00
#
_symmetry.space_group_name_H-M   'P 1'
#
loop_
_entity.id
_entity.type
_entity.pdbx_description
1 polymer ?
#
loop_
_entity_poly.entity_id
_entity_poly.type
_entity_poly.pdbx_seq_one_letter_code
_entity_poly.pdbx_strand_id
1 'polypeptide(L)'
;MISCLKIAIVVHGPKIIDSSYGLKIINFLKQYGTVHCRLGGTMGRTAVIDANLQDLIDISQKLLPSESVKYYKNYNKTFFEDNFEDNLKDNFDVIFLLNYGKSSITGHTFGFKVFRNSYNEKIDSIYFKHETMNNIDNTNDNKNNNSNNNSNNNAYKDNAKISPSFIQIERPGEIDGTIIPWFNENEKINCLTTDLLEKFNLNLVNPLNIIEKHFPDKLRYSSIEKVEDEDNDLLYIREVHGVSPNENIFVNGVVIGKSTSSNLSIIFKNGFIIDVSGGKVKKHGIEKLGKIDLEKAIIKTGLLRKNLVKPRVVDIEENSSLIKDNNIDNNIFEIAIVDHAAYDIYSLNNCDLVLTVGDDTTLVGSDILYRFNIPVIGITDGDLDKVVELGFKAKGSRIIEVEKGFDDIIGQEIHKKLFNSKNKISLPILFNVIKSKQSKNSIKEDIIENLLSKIIKIIKDKDLNYKLTKL
;
A
#
# COMPACT_ATOMS: atom_id res chain seq x y z
N MET A 1 -0.03 -35.17 -18.81
CA MET A 1 -0.15 -34.35 -17.58
C MET A 1 -0.39 -32.91 -18.01
N ILE A 2 -1.50 -32.30 -17.63
CA ILE A 2 -1.63 -30.83 -17.76
C ILE A 2 -0.55 -30.27 -16.85
N SER A 3 0.43 -29.56 -17.40
CA SER A 3 1.44 -28.87 -16.60
C SER A 3 0.74 -27.92 -15.62
N CYS A 4 0.92 -28.13 -14.32
CA CYS A 4 0.38 -27.27 -13.27
C CYS A 4 0.91 -25.83 -13.48
N LEU A 5 0.02 -24.83 -13.55
CA LEU A 5 0.43 -23.44 -13.79
C LEU A 5 1.15 -22.87 -12.56
N LYS A 6 2.13 -21.99 -12.78
CA LYS A 6 2.71 -21.13 -11.74
C LYS A 6 2.03 -19.77 -11.77
N ILE A 7 1.20 -19.51 -10.78
CA ILE A 7 0.31 -18.36 -10.71
C ILE A 7 0.78 -17.41 -9.61
N ALA A 8 1.04 -16.15 -9.96
CA ALA A 8 1.28 -15.08 -9.01
C ALA A 8 0.05 -14.19 -8.87
N ILE A 9 -0.22 -13.68 -7.68
CA ILE A 9 -1.36 -12.80 -7.40
C ILE A 9 -0.87 -11.60 -6.59
N VAL A 10 -1.12 -10.40 -7.11
CA VAL A 10 -0.93 -9.13 -6.41
C VAL A 10 -2.29 -8.61 -5.97
N VAL A 11 -2.54 -8.60 -4.66
CA VAL A 11 -3.77 -8.10 -4.07
C VAL A 11 -3.62 -6.61 -3.76
N HIS A 12 -4.44 -5.76 -4.36
CA HIS A 12 -4.39 -4.31 -4.13
C HIS A 12 -5.60 -3.80 -3.34
N GLY A 13 -5.31 -3.20 -2.19
CA GLY A 13 -6.28 -2.51 -1.34
C GLY A 13 -7.08 -3.44 -0.41
N PRO A 14 -7.60 -2.89 0.70
CA PRO A 14 -8.31 -3.68 1.71
C PRO A 14 -9.65 -4.23 1.20
N LYS A 15 -10.32 -3.56 0.25
CA LYS A 15 -11.66 -3.93 -0.20
C LYS A 15 -11.72 -5.30 -0.88
N ILE A 16 -10.67 -5.73 -1.58
CA ILE A 16 -10.59 -7.09 -2.17
C ILE A 16 -10.60 -8.17 -1.09
N ILE A 17 -9.98 -7.90 0.05
CA ILE A 17 -9.90 -8.81 1.18
C ILE A 17 -11.22 -8.78 1.95
N ASP A 18 -11.68 -7.57 2.31
CA ASP A 18 -12.91 -7.37 3.11
C ASP A 18 -14.17 -7.86 2.39
N SER A 19 -14.18 -7.89 1.05
CA SER A 19 -15.32 -8.41 0.26
C SER A 19 -15.33 -9.93 0.15
N SER A 20 -14.34 -10.64 0.70
CA SER A 20 -14.07 -12.09 0.55
C SER A 20 -13.69 -12.54 -0.88
N TYR A 21 -13.78 -11.68 -1.90
CA TYR A 21 -13.49 -12.08 -3.28
C TYR A 21 -12.01 -12.43 -3.49
N GLY A 22 -11.09 -11.79 -2.76
CA GLY A 22 -9.68 -12.17 -2.78
C GLY A 22 -9.49 -13.65 -2.47
N LEU A 23 -10.04 -14.12 -1.33
CA LEU A 23 -9.95 -15.53 -0.94
C LEU A 23 -10.65 -16.47 -1.93
N LYS A 24 -11.84 -16.09 -2.42
CA LYS A 24 -12.59 -16.90 -3.42
C LYS A 24 -11.79 -17.10 -4.71
N ILE A 25 -11.18 -16.04 -5.23
CA ILE A 25 -10.37 -16.08 -6.45
C ILE A 25 -9.09 -16.89 -6.22
N ILE A 26 -8.39 -16.67 -5.10
CA ILE A 26 -7.18 -17.44 -4.75
C ILE A 26 -7.49 -18.94 -4.70
N ASN A 27 -8.58 -19.34 -4.03
CA ASN A 27 -8.99 -20.75 -3.91
C ASN A 27 -9.41 -21.35 -5.26
N PHE A 28 -10.00 -20.55 -6.14
CA PHE A 28 -10.31 -20.98 -7.50
C PHE A 28 -9.03 -21.23 -8.31
N LEU A 29 -8.08 -20.29 -8.28
CA LEU A 29 -6.82 -20.38 -9.03
C LEU A 29 -5.94 -21.55 -8.56
N LYS A 30 -6.01 -21.95 -7.29
CA LYS A 30 -5.33 -23.15 -6.76
C LYS A 30 -5.74 -24.45 -7.45
N GLN A 31 -6.89 -24.49 -8.13
CA GLN A 31 -7.34 -25.67 -8.89
C GLN A 31 -6.57 -25.84 -10.21
N TYR A 32 -5.90 -24.78 -10.68
CA TYR A 32 -5.17 -24.76 -11.97
C TYR A 32 -3.65 -24.79 -11.79
N GLY A 33 -3.15 -24.56 -10.58
CA GLY A 33 -1.75 -24.20 -10.39
C GLY A 33 -1.29 -24.04 -8.96
N THR A 34 0.03 -23.94 -8.79
CA THR A 34 0.66 -23.40 -7.58
C THR A 34 0.44 -21.89 -7.55
N VAL A 35 -0.09 -21.37 -6.43
CA VAL A 35 -0.45 -19.96 -6.28
C VAL A 35 0.42 -19.28 -5.23
N HIS A 36 1.06 -18.19 -5.63
CA HIS A 36 1.80 -17.29 -4.73
C HIS A 36 1.09 -15.95 -4.67
N CYS A 37 0.68 -15.51 -3.47
CA CYS A 37 -0.02 -14.24 -3.30
C CYS A 37 0.81 -13.29 -2.45
N ARG A 38 0.77 -12.01 -2.81
CA ARG A 38 1.26 -10.94 -1.95
C ARG A 38 0.37 -9.72 -1.99
N LEU A 39 0.47 -8.91 -0.94
CA LEU A 39 -0.18 -7.61 -0.91
C LEU A 39 0.66 -6.58 -1.68
N GLY A 40 0.01 -5.83 -2.57
CA GLY A 40 0.53 -4.62 -3.18
C GLY A 40 0.03 -3.39 -2.42
N GLY A 41 0.95 -2.65 -1.81
CA GLY A 41 0.67 -1.46 -1.01
C GLY A 41 0.51 -1.73 0.49
N THR A 42 0.38 -0.66 1.28
CA THR A 42 0.36 -0.73 2.75
C THR A 42 -1.04 -0.96 3.34
N MET A 43 -2.07 -0.48 2.65
CA MET A 43 -3.40 -0.32 3.25
C MET A 43 -4.16 -1.63 3.45
N GLY A 44 -3.81 -2.67 2.70
CA GLY A 44 -4.43 -3.97 2.85
C GLY A 44 -3.89 -4.79 4.01
N ARG A 45 -2.79 -4.39 4.68
CA ARG A 45 -2.15 -5.23 5.72
C ARG A 45 -3.09 -5.50 6.89
N THR A 46 -3.76 -4.46 7.41
CA THR A 46 -4.79 -4.64 8.45
C THR A 46 -5.92 -5.55 7.97
N ALA A 47 -6.34 -5.45 6.71
CA ALA A 47 -7.39 -6.32 6.17
C ALA A 47 -6.93 -7.79 6.06
N VAL A 48 -5.69 -8.05 5.64
CA VAL A 48 -5.11 -9.41 5.63
C VAL A 48 -5.08 -9.98 7.04
N ILE A 49 -4.62 -9.18 8.02
CA ILE A 49 -4.54 -9.60 9.42
C ILE A 49 -5.93 -9.92 9.98
N ASP A 50 -6.89 -9.02 9.78
CA ASP A 50 -8.26 -9.18 10.27
C ASP A 50 -8.96 -10.40 9.66
N ALA A 51 -8.68 -10.69 8.38
CA ALA A 51 -9.22 -11.86 7.69
C ALA A 51 -8.46 -13.17 7.97
N ASN A 52 -7.41 -13.13 8.79
CA ASN A 52 -6.51 -14.26 9.07
C ASN A 52 -5.91 -14.88 7.78
N LEU A 53 -5.41 -14.03 6.88
CA LEU A 53 -4.89 -14.43 5.58
C LEU A 53 -3.37 -14.29 5.46
N GLN A 54 -2.63 -14.07 6.56
CA GLN A 54 -1.18 -13.83 6.51
C GLN A 54 -0.39 -15.03 5.96
N ASP A 55 -0.86 -16.26 6.19
CA ASP A 55 -0.24 -17.47 5.65
C ASP A 55 -0.52 -17.67 4.15
N LEU A 56 -1.52 -16.95 3.63
CA LEU A 56 -1.93 -17.04 2.23
C LEU A 56 -1.40 -15.87 1.40
N ILE A 57 -1.38 -14.66 1.96
CA ILE A 57 -1.00 -13.42 1.30
C ILE A 57 0.22 -12.84 2.02
N ASP A 58 1.37 -12.86 1.34
CA ASP A 58 2.60 -12.27 1.86
C ASP A 58 2.45 -10.76 2.08
N ILE A 59 2.65 -10.34 3.33
CA ILE A 59 2.63 -8.95 3.80
C ILE A 59 3.98 -8.48 4.38
N SER A 60 5.01 -9.33 4.32
CA SER A 60 6.32 -9.11 4.94
C SER A 60 7.03 -7.86 4.41
N GLN A 61 7.02 -7.67 3.09
CA GLN A 61 7.65 -6.52 2.43
C GLN A 61 6.62 -5.49 1.97
N LYS A 62 6.92 -4.22 2.21
CA LYS A 62 6.14 -3.08 1.72
C LYS A 62 6.55 -2.76 0.28
N LEU A 63 5.87 -3.36 -0.69
CA LEU A 63 6.04 -3.05 -2.12
C LEU A 63 4.79 -2.39 -2.68
N LEU A 64 4.97 -1.43 -3.58
CA LEU A 64 3.89 -0.94 -4.43
C LEU A 64 3.37 -2.08 -5.33
N PRO A 65 2.14 -1.96 -5.86
CA PRO A 65 1.59 -2.96 -6.77
C PRO A 65 2.47 -3.23 -8.01
N SER A 66 3.04 -2.19 -8.63
CA SER A 66 3.98 -2.34 -9.75
C SER A 66 5.30 -2.99 -9.35
N GLU A 67 5.81 -2.70 -8.16
CA GLU A 67 7.01 -3.34 -7.60
C GLU A 67 6.76 -4.82 -7.29
N SER A 68 5.57 -5.15 -6.80
CA SER A 68 5.13 -6.54 -6.56
C SER A 68 5.06 -7.33 -7.87
N VAL A 69 4.58 -6.72 -8.96
CA VAL A 69 4.59 -7.34 -10.29
C VAL A 69 6.02 -7.52 -10.81
N LYS A 70 6.89 -6.51 -10.65
CA LYS A 70 8.33 -6.63 -11.02
C LYS A 70 9.03 -7.73 -10.22
N TYR A 71 8.72 -7.85 -8.94
CA TYR A 71 9.24 -8.89 -8.06
C TYR A 71 8.91 -10.27 -8.63
N TYR A 72 7.65 -10.55 -8.98
CA TYR A 72 7.28 -11.84 -9.57
C TYR A 72 7.82 -12.04 -10.99
N LYS A 73 7.89 -10.98 -11.81
CA LYS A 73 8.51 -11.05 -13.15
C LYS A 73 9.99 -11.43 -13.08
N ASN A 74 10.70 -10.92 -12.07
CA ASN A 74 12.13 -11.10 -11.88
C ASN A 74 12.48 -12.14 -10.81
N TYR A 75 11.51 -12.95 -10.36
CA TYR A 75 11.69 -13.87 -9.23
C TYR A 75 12.94 -14.78 -9.37
N ASN A 76 13.34 -15.07 -10.62
CA ASN A 76 14.50 -15.91 -10.96
C ASN A 76 15.75 -15.13 -11.42
N LYS A 77 15.81 -13.82 -11.19
CA LYS A 77 16.92 -12.92 -11.58
C LYS A 77 17.56 -12.33 -10.31
N THR A 78 18.05 -13.22 -9.42
CA THR A 78 18.95 -13.04 -8.25
C THR A 78 18.68 -11.91 -7.26
N PHE A 79 18.56 -12.18 -5.93
CA PHE A 79 19.06 -11.26 -4.86
C PHE A 79 19.07 -11.79 -3.41
N PHE A 80 18.80 -13.07 -3.13
CA PHE A 80 19.06 -13.66 -1.80
C PHE A 80 19.85 -14.96 -1.94
N GLU A 81 21.18 -14.84 -1.95
CA GLU A 81 22.03 -15.84 -1.32
C GLU A 81 21.81 -15.65 0.18
N ASP A 82 20.96 -16.49 0.76
CA ASP A 82 21.14 -17.10 2.08
C ASP A 82 19.80 -17.67 2.58
N ASN A 83 19.75 -19.00 2.60
CA ASN A 83 18.93 -19.84 3.48
C ASN A 83 17.42 -20.02 3.20
N PHE A 84 17.02 -20.31 1.97
CA PHE A 84 15.89 -21.21 1.74
C PHE A 84 16.14 -22.06 0.48
N GLU A 85 16.37 -23.37 0.68
CA GLU A 85 16.40 -24.37 -0.39
C GLU A 85 14.99 -24.57 -0.94
N ASP A 86 14.48 -23.62 -1.73
CA ASP A 86 13.41 -23.92 -2.66
C ASP A 86 13.92 -23.74 -4.09
N ASN A 87 14.10 -24.87 -4.76
CA ASN A 87 14.47 -25.02 -6.17
C ASN A 87 13.38 -24.48 -7.13
N LEU A 88 12.89 -23.26 -6.94
CA LEU A 88 11.93 -22.61 -7.85
C LEU A 88 12.68 -22.00 -9.04
N LYS A 89 13.20 -22.86 -9.93
CA LYS A 89 13.94 -22.44 -11.15
C LYS A 89 13.06 -21.90 -12.28
N ASP A 90 11.73 -22.01 -12.21
CA ASP A 90 10.84 -21.62 -13.31
C ASP A 90 10.06 -20.33 -13.02
N ASN A 91 9.83 -19.56 -14.08
CA ASN A 91 9.06 -18.32 -14.02
C ASN A 91 7.58 -18.59 -13.72
N PHE A 92 6.89 -17.56 -13.25
CA PHE A 92 5.43 -17.54 -13.27
C PHE A 92 4.92 -17.55 -14.72
N ASP A 93 3.82 -18.27 -14.96
CA ASP A 93 3.11 -18.28 -16.23
C ASP A 93 2.20 -17.04 -16.37
N VAL A 94 1.62 -16.62 -15.25
CA VAL A 94 0.68 -15.50 -15.17
C VAL A 94 0.78 -14.78 -13.83
N ILE A 95 0.65 -13.47 -13.87
CA ILE A 95 0.49 -12.58 -12.71
C ILE A 95 -0.91 -11.96 -12.79
N PHE A 96 -1.74 -12.22 -11.79
CA PHE A 96 -3.02 -11.56 -11.61
C PHE A 96 -2.87 -10.33 -10.71
N LEU A 97 -3.42 -9.19 -11.14
CA LEU A 97 -3.67 -8.03 -10.28
C LEU A 97 -5.14 -8.06 -9.84
N LEU A 98 -5.39 -8.30 -8.55
CA LEU A 98 -6.74 -8.16 -7.98
C LEU A 98 -6.90 -6.74 -7.47
N ASN A 99 -7.78 -5.97 -8.08
CA ASN A 99 -7.99 -4.56 -7.75
C ASN A 99 -9.48 -4.24 -7.55
N TYR A 100 -9.75 -3.25 -6.69
CA TYR A 100 -11.09 -2.75 -6.45
C TYR A 100 -11.07 -1.23 -6.38
N GLY A 101 -11.24 -0.59 -7.54
CA GLY A 101 -11.37 0.85 -7.69
C GLY A 101 -12.72 1.37 -7.18
N LYS A 102 -12.83 2.70 -7.05
CA LYS A 102 -14.10 3.36 -6.70
C LYS A 102 -15.13 3.26 -7.84
N SER A 103 -14.63 3.15 -9.07
CA SER A 103 -15.37 2.90 -10.30
C SER A 103 -14.52 2.02 -11.23
N SER A 104 -15.15 1.37 -12.20
CA SER A 104 -14.45 0.62 -13.26
C SER A 104 -13.38 1.48 -13.93
N ILE A 105 -13.71 2.72 -14.32
CA ILE A 105 -12.77 3.68 -14.92
C ILE A 105 -11.52 3.87 -14.05
N THR A 106 -11.68 4.18 -12.77
CA THR A 106 -10.52 4.42 -11.89
C THR A 106 -9.67 3.17 -11.69
N GLY A 107 -10.30 2.00 -11.65
CA GLY A 107 -9.64 0.71 -11.57
C GLY A 107 -8.87 0.34 -12.83
N HIS A 108 -9.46 0.58 -14.00
CA HIS A 108 -8.84 0.36 -15.31
C HIS A 108 -7.61 1.25 -15.50
N THR A 109 -7.75 2.55 -15.22
CA THR A 109 -6.65 3.53 -15.22
C THR A 109 -5.53 3.12 -14.26
N PHE A 110 -5.87 2.63 -13.07
CA PHE A 110 -4.89 2.12 -12.11
C PHE A 110 -4.17 0.85 -12.60
N GLY A 111 -4.91 -0.11 -13.15
CA GLY A 111 -4.33 -1.33 -13.67
C GLY A 111 -3.37 -1.09 -14.84
N PHE A 112 -3.72 -0.17 -15.74
CA PHE A 112 -2.81 0.27 -16.80
C PHE A 112 -1.52 0.89 -16.23
N LYS A 113 -1.62 1.71 -15.18
CA LYS A 113 -0.45 2.29 -14.50
C LYS A 113 0.46 1.20 -13.94
N VAL A 114 -0.11 0.19 -13.29
CA VAL A 114 0.65 -0.95 -12.76
C VAL A 114 1.32 -1.71 -13.90
N PHE A 115 0.58 -2.04 -14.96
CA PHE A 115 1.08 -2.71 -16.14
C PHE A 115 2.24 -1.96 -16.77
N ARG A 116 2.05 -0.69 -17.14
CA ARG A 116 3.06 0.15 -17.78
C ARG A 116 4.35 0.21 -16.95
N ASN A 117 4.21 0.46 -15.65
CA ASN A 117 5.36 0.57 -14.77
C ASN A 117 6.11 -0.74 -14.57
N SER A 118 5.50 -1.90 -14.86
CA SER A 118 6.10 -3.23 -14.69
C SER A 118 6.50 -3.93 -16.02
N TYR A 119 5.91 -3.52 -17.14
CA TYR A 119 6.09 -4.08 -18.48
C TYR A 119 6.49 -3.04 -19.54
N ASN A 120 7.13 -1.94 -19.13
CA ASN A 120 7.44 -0.78 -20.00
C ASN A 120 8.00 -1.15 -21.39
N GLU A 121 8.93 -2.12 -21.48
CA GLU A 121 9.54 -2.60 -22.74
C GLU A 121 8.54 -3.26 -23.72
N LYS A 122 7.41 -3.77 -23.22
CA LYS A 122 6.43 -4.53 -24.02
C LYS A 122 5.27 -3.69 -24.53
N ILE A 123 5.13 -2.44 -24.07
CA ILE A 123 4.03 -1.57 -24.45
C ILE A 123 4.04 -1.35 -25.97
N ASP A 124 5.19 -1.00 -26.53
CA ASP A 124 5.35 -0.77 -27.97
C ASP A 124 4.99 -2.02 -28.78
N SER A 125 5.41 -3.21 -28.33
CA SER A 125 5.11 -4.47 -29.02
C SER A 125 3.62 -4.83 -29.09
N ILE A 126 2.83 -4.45 -28.08
CA ILE A 126 1.38 -4.66 -28.05
C ILE A 126 0.69 -3.75 -29.09
N TYR A 127 1.14 -2.50 -29.21
CA TYR A 127 0.63 -1.57 -30.22
C TYR A 127 1.02 -2.00 -31.64
N PHE A 128 2.28 -2.37 -31.86
CA PHE A 128 2.75 -2.75 -33.20
C PHE A 128 2.11 -4.05 -33.72
N LYS A 129 1.86 -5.05 -32.85
CA LYS A 129 1.10 -6.26 -33.24
C LYS A 129 -0.35 -5.94 -33.66
N HIS A 130 -0.96 -4.90 -33.08
CA HIS A 130 -2.33 -4.54 -33.39
C HIS A 130 -2.46 -3.63 -34.61
N GLU A 131 -1.53 -2.68 -34.83
CA GLU A 131 -1.50 -1.90 -36.08
C GLU A 131 -1.32 -2.80 -37.30
N THR A 132 -0.52 -3.86 -37.17
CA THR A 132 -0.36 -4.86 -38.24
C THR A 132 -1.62 -5.70 -38.45
N MET A 133 -2.34 -6.12 -37.40
CA MET A 133 -3.63 -6.82 -37.56
C MET A 133 -4.74 -5.93 -38.14
N ASN A 134 -4.86 -4.66 -37.71
CA ASN A 134 -5.83 -3.72 -38.27
C ASN A 134 -5.54 -3.31 -39.72
N ASN A 135 -4.28 -3.35 -40.17
CA ASN A 135 -3.90 -3.09 -41.55
C ASN A 135 -4.14 -4.29 -42.48
N ILE A 136 -4.20 -5.51 -41.94
CA ILE A 136 -4.54 -6.72 -42.69
C ILE A 136 -6.05 -6.76 -42.99
N ASP A 137 -6.90 -6.24 -42.09
CA ASP A 137 -8.35 -6.17 -42.31
C ASP A 137 -8.78 -5.06 -43.30
N ASN A 138 -7.90 -4.12 -43.64
CA ASN A 138 -8.16 -3.05 -44.62
C ASN A 138 -7.52 -3.28 -46.00
N THR A 139 -6.96 -4.45 -46.28
CA THR A 139 -6.34 -4.76 -47.58
C THR A 139 -6.80 -6.10 -48.16
N ASN A 140 -8.11 -6.33 -48.19
CA ASN A 140 -8.72 -7.24 -49.16
C ASN A 140 -9.25 -6.43 -50.35
N ASP A 141 -8.34 -5.93 -51.18
CA ASP A 141 -8.54 -5.73 -52.62
C ASP A 141 -7.25 -5.19 -53.25
N ASN A 142 -6.34 -6.10 -53.59
CA ASN A 142 -5.71 -6.19 -54.91
C ASN A 142 -4.52 -7.15 -54.88
N LYS A 143 -4.64 -8.25 -55.64
CA LYS A 143 -3.49 -9.03 -56.10
C LYS A 143 -2.67 -8.17 -57.06
N ASN A 144 -1.36 -8.03 -56.82
CA ASN A 144 -0.37 -8.41 -57.83
C ASN A 144 1.07 -8.44 -57.30
N ASN A 145 1.81 -9.37 -57.88
CA ASN A 145 3.20 -9.72 -57.62
C ASN A 145 4.15 -8.52 -57.66
N ASN A 146 5.08 -8.46 -56.70
CA ASN A 146 6.49 -8.36 -57.06
C ASN A 146 7.39 -8.90 -55.94
N SER A 147 8.14 -9.93 -56.32
CA SER A 147 9.31 -10.44 -55.63
C SER A 147 10.34 -9.33 -55.43
N ASN A 148 10.80 -9.13 -54.20
CA ASN A 148 12.20 -8.83 -53.94
C ASN A 148 12.60 -9.28 -52.54
N ASN A 149 13.53 -10.23 -52.54
CA ASN A 149 14.31 -10.65 -51.39
C ASN A 149 15.03 -9.43 -50.79
N ASN A 150 14.88 -9.23 -49.48
CA ASN A 150 16.00 -8.80 -48.66
C ASN A 150 15.98 -9.60 -47.37
N SER A 151 16.69 -10.73 -47.46
CA SER A 151 17.33 -11.44 -46.38
C SER A 151 18.12 -10.48 -45.49
N ASN A 152 17.66 -10.29 -44.25
CA ASN A 152 18.50 -10.08 -43.07
C ASN A 152 17.58 -10.02 -41.83
N ASN A 153 17.19 -11.18 -41.30
CA ASN A 153 16.65 -11.32 -39.94
C ASN A 153 16.87 -12.75 -39.40
N ASN A 154 18.07 -13.28 -39.63
CA ASN A 154 18.54 -14.54 -39.03
C ASN A 154 19.76 -14.26 -38.15
N ALA A 155 19.58 -13.44 -37.12
CA ALA A 155 20.53 -13.32 -36.01
C ALA A 155 19.82 -12.64 -34.84
N TYR A 156 19.02 -13.39 -34.08
CA TYR A 156 18.69 -13.20 -32.64
C TYR A 156 17.67 -14.31 -32.27
N LYS A 157 18.08 -15.58 -32.38
CA LYS A 157 17.45 -16.68 -31.62
C LYS A 157 18.30 -16.92 -30.38
N ASP A 158 18.45 -15.88 -29.57
CA ASP A 158 18.82 -16.07 -28.17
C ASP A 158 17.53 -16.37 -27.39
N ASN A 159 17.61 -17.26 -26.41
CA ASN A 159 16.52 -17.69 -25.53
C ASN A 159 15.85 -16.50 -24.81
N ALA A 160 15.00 -15.75 -25.51
CA ALA A 160 14.23 -14.64 -24.96
C ALA A 160 13.20 -15.20 -23.98
N LYS A 161 13.55 -15.16 -22.69
CA LYS A 161 12.74 -15.61 -21.56
C LYS A 161 11.37 -14.92 -21.63
N ILE A 162 10.33 -15.69 -21.97
CA ILE A 162 8.94 -15.21 -22.10
C ILE A 162 8.53 -14.63 -20.75
N SER A 163 8.06 -13.38 -20.75
CA SER A 163 7.53 -12.76 -19.52
C SER A 163 6.17 -13.37 -19.18
N PRO A 164 5.80 -13.49 -17.89
CA PRO A 164 4.48 -13.93 -17.50
C PRO A 164 3.38 -13.11 -18.17
N SER A 165 2.23 -13.74 -18.39
CA SER A 165 1.01 -13.02 -18.72
C SER A 165 0.63 -12.07 -17.58
N PHE A 166 0.03 -10.92 -17.87
CA PHE A 166 -0.47 -9.99 -16.88
C PHE A 166 -1.96 -9.76 -17.08
N ILE A 167 -2.75 -10.15 -16.09
CA ILE A 167 -4.21 -10.07 -16.12
C ILE A 167 -4.68 -9.28 -14.91
N GLN A 168 -5.56 -8.31 -15.10
CA GLN A 168 -6.24 -7.62 -14.01
C GLN A 168 -7.64 -8.20 -13.83
N ILE A 169 -8.03 -8.46 -12.58
CA ILE A 169 -9.41 -8.66 -12.17
C ILE A 169 -9.83 -7.42 -11.37
N GLU A 170 -10.75 -6.66 -11.93
CA GLU A 170 -11.24 -5.40 -11.38
C GLU A 170 -12.64 -5.57 -10.79
N ARG A 171 -12.82 -5.11 -9.54
CA ARG A 171 -14.11 -5.07 -8.84
C ARG A 171 -14.92 -6.38 -8.93
N PRO A 172 -14.31 -7.53 -8.58
CA PRO A 172 -15.04 -8.79 -8.58
C PRO A 172 -16.24 -8.72 -7.65
N GLY A 173 -17.38 -9.23 -8.14
CA GLY A 173 -18.67 -9.18 -7.44
C GLY A 173 -19.54 -7.96 -7.72
N GLU A 174 -19.02 -6.97 -8.42
CA GLU A 174 -19.81 -5.84 -8.92
C GLU A 174 -20.39 -6.17 -10.31
N ILE A 175 -21.51 -5.55 -10.65
CA ILE A 175 -22.12 -5.73 -11.98
C ILE A 175 -21.22 -5.24 -13.12
N ASP A 176 -20.35 -4.27 -12.82
CA ASP A 176 -19.33 -3.75 -13.72
C ASP A 176 -17.94 -4.32 -13.44
N GLY A 177 -17.85 -5.48 -12.78
CA GLY A 177 -16.61 -6.21 -12.58
C GLY A 177 -16.03 -6.69 -13.91
N THR A 178 -14.71 -6.63 -14.07
CA THR A 178 -14.05 -6.92 -15.36
C THR A 178 -12.79 -7.76 -15.23
N ILE A 179 -12.48 -8.54 -16.27
CA ILE A 179 -11.15 -9.10 -16.50
C ILE A 179 -10.48 -8.38 -17.67
N ILE A 180 -9.21 -8.00 -17.50
CA ILE A 180 -8.44 -7.26 -18.51
C ILE A 180 -7.09 -7.98 -18.73
N PRO A 181 -6.92 -8.66 -19.86
CA PRO A 181 -5.66 -9.32 -20.20
C PRO A 181 -4.69 -8.31 -20.83
N TRP A 182 -4.01 -7.51 -20.00
CA TRP A 182 -3.05 -6.49 -20.44
C TRP A 182 -1.91 -7.06 -21.29
N PHE A 183 -1.45 -8.28 -20.99
CA PHE A 183 -0.47 -9.00 -21.77
C PHE A 183 -0.73 -10.50 -21.63
N ASN A 184 -0.93 -11.21 -22.74
CA ASN A 184 -1.13 -12.66 -22.73
C ASN A 184 -0.67 -13.25 -24.08
N GLU A 185 0.28 -14.18 -24.01
CA GLU A 185 0.79 -14.93 -25.17
C GLU A 185 0.62 -16.45 -24.99
N ASN A 186 -0.13 -16.89 -23.96
CA ASN A 186 -0.23 -18.29 -23.57
C ASN A 186 -1.68 -18.80 -23.68
N GLU A 187 -1.93 -19.74 -24.58
CA GLU A 187 -3.28 -20.30 -24.81
C GLU A 187 -3.90 -20.95 -23.56
N LYS A 188 -3.09 -21.56 -22.67
CA LYS A 188 -3.60 -22.14 -21.42
C LYS A 188 -4.21 -21.08 -20.50
N ILE A 189 -3.68 -19.85 -20.57
CA ILE A 189 -4.19 -18.72 -19.80
C ILE A 189 -5.51 -18.21 -20.39
N ASN A 190 -5.77 -18.41 -21.68
CA ASN A 190 -7.08 -18.09 -22.28
C ASN A 190 -8.19 -18.94 -21.66
N CYS A 191 -7.99 -20.26 -21.56
CA CYS A 191 -8.96 -21.15 -20.92
C CYS A 191 -9.25 -20.74 -19.47
N LEU A 192 -8.20 -20.52 -18.68
CA LEU A 192 -8.32 -20.04 -17.30
C LEU A 192 -9.08 -18.69 -17.21
N THR A 193 -8.86 -17.79 -18.16
CA THR A 193 -9.55 -16.49 -18.21
C THR A 193 -11.04 -16.67 -18.49
N THR A 194 -11.41 -17.58 -19.39
CA THR A 194 -12.82 -17.95 -19.64
C THR A 194 -13.48 -18.52 -18.38
N ASP A 195 -12.81 -19.45 -17.70
CA ASP A 195 -13.37 -20.07 -16.49
C ASP A 195 -13.56 -19.03 -15.37
N LEU A 196 -12.66 -18.05 -15.26
CA LEU A 196 -12.80 -16.91 -14.33
C LEU A 196 -13.98 -16.00 -14.69
N LEU A 197 -14.17 -15.68 -15.97
CA LEU A 197 -15.28 -14.85 -16.46
C LEU A 197 -16.62 -15.47 -16.07
N GLU A 198 -16.79 -16.77 -16.33
CA GLU A 198 -18.01 -17.50 -15.99
C GLU A 198 -18.19 -17.64 -14.48
N LYS A 199 -17.15 -18.07 -13.76
CA LYS A 199 -17.24 -18.35 -12.33
C LYS A 199 -17.61 -17.12 -11.50
N PHE A 200 -17.09 -15.95 -11.89
CA PHE A 200 -17.24 -14.71 -11.12
C PHE A 200 -18.15 -13.68 -11.81
N ASN A 201 -18.82 -14.06 -12.91
CA ASN A 201 -19.71 -13.20 -13.70
C ASN A 201 -19.04 -11.85 -14.05
N LEU A 202 -17.83 -11.92 -14.62
CA LEU A 202 -17.02 -10.75 -14.97
C LEU A 202 -17.18 -10.44 -16.46
N ASN A 203 -16.98 -9.17 -16.82
CA ASN A 203 -16.95 -8.73 -18.22
C ASN A 203 -15.52 -8.72 -18.77
N LEU A 204 -15.31 -9.24 -19.99
CA LEU A 204 -14.02 -9.13 -20.67
C LEU A 204 -13.87 -7.72 -21.26
N VAL A 205 -12.75 -7.05 -20.96
CA VAL A 205 -12.43 -5.72 -21.50
C VAL A 205 -11.12 -5.78 -22.26
N ASN A 206 -11.13 -5.28 -23.50
CA ASN A 206 -9.93 -5.13 -24.31
C ASN A 206 -9.05 -4.00 -23.72
N PRO A 207 -7.77 -4.27 -23.40
CA PRO A 207 -6.82 -3.25 -22.94
C PRO A 207 -6.77 -1.98 -23.81
N LEU A 208 -6.87 -2.11 -25.13
CA LEU A 208 -6.76 -0.97 -26.04
C LEU A 208 -7.90 0.03 -25.87
N ASN A 209 -9.12 -0.45 -25.63
CA ASN A 209 -10.27 0.42 -25.39
C ASN A 209 -10.04 1.31 -24.15
N ILE A 210 -9.37 0.79 -23.12
CA ILE A 210 -9.03 1.57 -21.93
C ILE A 210 -8.00 2.63 -22.29
N ILE A 211 -6.97 2.24 -23.04
CA ILE A 211 -5.87 3.15 -23.37
C ILE A 211 -6.33 4.27 -24.29
N GLU A 212 -7.03 3.96 -25.39
CA GLU A 212 -7.51 4.96 -26.33
C GLU A 212 -8.48 5.94 -25.68
N LYS A 213 -9.32 5.46 -24.76
CA LYS A 213 -10.32 6.28 -24.07
C LYS A 213 -9.72 7.17 -22.98
N HIS A 214 -8.73 6.67 -22.24
CA HIS A 214 -8.25 7.33 -21.02
C HIS A 214 -6.83 7.88 -21.13
N PHE A 215 -6.07 7.52 -22.17
CA PHE A 215 -4.69 7.93 -22.39
C PHE A 215 -4.42 8.16 -23.91
N PRO A 216 -5.15 9.08 -24.56
CA PRO A 216 -5.05 9.32 -26.01
C PRO A 216 -3.64 9.76 -26.44
N ASP A 217 -2.92 10.49 -25.57
CA ASP A 217 -1.49 10.77 -25.72
C ASP A 217 -0.66 9.59 -25.19
N LYS A 218 -0.69 8.49 -25.94
CA LYS A 218 -0.21 7.11 -25.63
C LYS A 218 1.16 7.01 -24.92
N LEU A 219 1.99 8.06 -24.96
CA LEU A 219 3.34 8.13 -24.36
C LEU A 219 3.49 9.11 -23.19
N ARG A 220 2.61 10.11 -23.03
CA ARG A 220 2.70 11.10 -21.94
C ARG A 220 1.96 10.61 -20.70
N TYR A 221 2.69 9.96 -19.80
CA TYR A 221 2.20 9.67 -18.45
C TYR A 221 2.26 10.88 -17.53
N SER A 222 2.94 11.97 -17.93
CA SER A 222 2.89 13.17 -17.12
C SER A 222 1.50 13.78 -17.26
N SER A 223 0.57 13.35 -16.40
CA SER A 223 -0.61 14.11 -16.00
C SER A 223 -0.22 15.42 -15.30
N ILE A 224 1.01 15.88 -15.54
CA ILE A 224 1.69 17.05 -15.05
C ILE A 224 1.76 17.98 -16.24
N GLU A 225 0.81 18.91 -16.29
CA GLU A 225 0.86 20.03 -17.21
C GLU A 225 1.89 21.03 -16.70
N LYS A 226 2.64 21.65 -17.63
CA LYS A 226 3.57 22.73 -17.32
C LYS A 226 2.97 24.04 -17.83
N VAL A 227 2.84 25.01 -16.94
CA VAL A 227 2.25 26.32 -17.23
C VAL A 227 3.15 27.39 -16.63
N GLU A 228 3.27 28.54 -17.28
CA GLU A 228 3.96 29.71 -16.71
C GLU A 228 2.94 30.60 -16.00
N ASP A 229 3.28 31.09 -14.80
CA ASP A 229 2.46 32.09 -14.11
C ASP A 229 2.73 33.52 -14.60
N GLU A 230 2.03 34.51 -14.03
CA GLU A 230 2.15 35.93 -14.41
C GLU A 230 3.56 36.49 -14.24
N ASP A 231 4.39 35.87 -13.37
CA ASP A 231 5.78 36.25 -13.11
C ASP A 231 6.78 35.48 -14.01
N ASN A 232 6.31 34.66 -14.96
CA ASN A 232 7.08 33.72 -15.77
C ASN A 232 7.75 32.57 -14.98
N ASP A 233 7.23 32.25 -13.80
CA ASP A 233 7.68 31.08 -13.07
C ASP A 233 6.93 29.82 -13.55
N LEU A 234 7.65 28.69 -13.58
CA LEU A 234 7.09 27.41 -13.99
C LEU A 234 6.22 26.78 -12.89
N LEU A 235 4.94 26.63 -13.20
CA LEU A 235 3.96 25.84 -12.46
C LEU A 235 3.83 24.45 -13.07
N TYR A 236 3.63 23.47 -12.19
CA TYR A 236 3.35 22.10 -12.56
C TYR A 236 1.99 21.68 -11.99
N ILE A 237 1.07 21.24 -12.84
CA ILE A 237 -0.30 20.91 -12.45
C ILE A 237 -0.51 19.42 -12.62
N ARG A 238 -0.72 18.70 -11.51
CA ARG A 238 -0.96 17.26 -11.54
C ARG A 238 -2.42 16.90 -11.30
N GLU A 239 -3.09 16.38 -12.32
CA GLU A 239 -4.45 15.86 -12.16
C GLU A 239 -4.49 14.58 -11.32
N VAL A 240 -5.54 14.46 -10.50
CA VAL A 240 -5.79 13.31 -9.63
C VAL A 240 -7.12 12.67 -10.04
N HIS A 241 -7.06 11.45 -10.55
CA HIS A 241 -8.25 10.70 -10.94
C HIS A 241 -8.85 9.91 -9.77
N GLY A 242 -10.16 9.65 -9.85
CA GLY A 242 -10.88 8.85 -8.86
C GLY A 242 -11.09 9.55 -7.53
N VAL A 243 -11.27 10.87 -7.57
CA VAL A 243 -11.59 11.68 -6.40
C VAL A 243 -13.10 11.74 -6.22
N SER A 244 -13.56 11.58 -4.99
CA SER A 244 -14.92 11.93 -4.61
C SER A 244 -14.89 13.20 -3.77
N PRO A 245 -15.92 14.06 -3.82
CA PRO A 245 -16.02 15.22 -2.94
C PRO A 245 -15.97 14.80 -1.46
N ASN A 246 -15.47 15.69 -0.60
CA ASN A 246 -15.36 15.51 0.84
C ASN A 246 -14.40 14.39 1.30
N GLU A 247 -13.40 14.06 0.50
CA GLU A 247 -12.36 13.10 0.83
C GLU A 247 -11.05 13.80 1.25
N ASN A 248 -10.35 13.27 2.24
CA ASN A 248 -9.00 13.74 2.58
C ASN A 248 -8.07 13.55 1.39
N ILE A 249 -7.20 14.52 1.14
CA ILE A 249 -6.18 14.49 0.09
C ILE A 249 -4.85 14.19 0.75
N PHE A 250 -4.29 13.02 0.44
CA PHE A 250 -3.00 12.59 0.94
C PHE A 250 -1.93 12.76 -0.13
N VAL A 251 -0.79 13.32 0.25
CA VAL A 251 0.43 13.32 -0.56
C VAL A 251 1.57 12.74 0.27
N ASN A 252 2.18 11.66 -0.23
CA ASN A 252 3.22 10.90 0.48
C ASN A 252 2.85 10.51 1.92
N GLY A 253 1.55 10.32 2.19
CA GLY A 253 1.04 9.94 3.51
C GLY A 253 0.61 11.10 4.41
N VAL A 254 0.86 12.36 4.01
CA VAL A 254 0.44 13.55 4.76
C VAL A 254 -0.88 14.07 4.23
N VAL A 255 -1.83 14.40 5.10
CA VAL A 255 -3.08 15.07 4.72
C VAL A 255 -2.79 16.54 4.41
N ILE A 256 -2.91 16.92 3.15
CA ILE A 256 -2.65 18.30 2.70
C ILE A 256 -3.93 19.12 2.54
N GLY A 257 -5.10 18.51 2.72
CA GLY A 257 -6.37 19.16 2.45
C GLY A 257 -7.52 18.18 2.24
N LYS A 258 -8.64 18.70 1.71
CA LYS A 258 -9.87 17.95 1.47
C LYS A 258 -10.44 18.28 0.10
N SER A 259 -10.89 17.29 -0.66
CA SER A 259 -11.53 17.51 -1.95
C SER A 259 -12.88 18.18 -1.79
N THR A 260 -13.20 19.10 -2.71
CA THR A 260 -14.52 19.73 -2.84
C THR A 260 -15.24 19.28 -4.12
N SER A 261 -14.49 18.71 -5.07
CA SER A 261 -14.97 18.23 -6.36
C SER A 261 -14.41 16.84 -6.68
N SER A 262 -14.99 16.18 -7.68
CA SER A 262 -14.42 14.97 -8.30
C SER A 262 -13.26 15.27 -9.26
N ASN A 263 -13.16 16.52 -9.71
CA ASN A 263 -12.05 17.01 -10.53
C ASN A 263 -11.06 17.69 -9.59
N LEU A 264 -9.90 17.08 -9.38
CA LEU A 264 -8.90 17.55 -8.44
C LEU A 264 -7.55 17.64 -9.15
N SER A 265 -6.90 18.79 -9.01
CA SER A 265 -5.53 19.00 -9.51
C SER A 265 -4.68 19.65 -8.43
N ILE A 266 -3.47 19.13 -8.24
CA ILE A 266 -2.51 19.70 -7.29
C ILE A 266 -1.52 20.57 -8.07
N ILE A 267 -1.34 21.80 -7.62
CA ILE A 267 -0.51 22.82 -8.28
C ILE A 267 0.79 22.97 -7.49
N PHE A 268 1.91 22.88 -8.19
CA PHE A 268 3.24 22.91 -7.62
C PHE A 268 4.10 24.00 -8.23
N LYS A 269 4.95 24.60 -7.40
CA LYS A 269 5.98 25.55 -7.80
C LYS A 269 7.27 25.22 -7.04
N ASN A 270 8.38 25.07 -7.75
CA ASN A 270 9.71 24.77 -7.16
C ASN A 270 9.74 23.56 -6.20
N GLY A 271 8.88 22.56 -6.44
CA GLY A 271 8.75 21.34 -5.61
C GLY A 271 7.84 21.49 -4.39
N PHE A 272 7.22 22.64 -4.18
CA PHE A 272 6.22 22.86 -3.12
C PHE A 272 4.81 22.83 -3.69
N ILE A 273 3.86 22.33 -2.92
CA ILE A 273 2.44 22.48 -3.23
C ILE A 273 2.05 23.90 -2.87
N ILE A 274 1.56 24.66 -3.85
CA ILE A 274 1.10 26.03 -3.61
C ILE A 274 -0.42 26.11 -3.54
N ASP A 275 -1.13 25.22 -4.25
CA ASP A 275 -2.58 25.21 -4.26
C ASP A 275 -3.15 23.85 -4.71
N VAL A 276 -4.45 23.66 -4.49
CA VAL A 276 -5.21 22.48 -4.89
C VAL A 276 -6.53 22.93 -5.53
N SER A 277 -6.60 22.85 -6.86
CA SER A 277 -7.84 23.08 -7.60
C SER A 277 -8.81 21.92 -7.38
N GLY A 278 -10.08 22.24 -7.10
CA GLY A 278 -11.09 21.25 -6.72
C GLY A 278 -10.94 20.69 -5.30
N GLY A 279 -10.16 21.36 -4.45
CA GLY A 279 -9.99 21.04 -3.04
C GLY A 279 -9.81 22.28 -2.16
N LYS A 280 -9.72 22.04 -0.85
CA LYS A 280 -9.34 23.04 0.16
C LYS A 280 -8.04 22.60 0.81
N VAL A 281 -7.03 23.47 0.77
CA VAL A 281 -5.72 23.25 1.38
C VAL A 281 -5.78 23.32 2.92
N LYS A 282 -5.12 22.37 3.58
CA LYS A 282 -4.74 22.43 5.00
C LYS A 282 -3.30 22.95 5.07
N LYS A 283 -3.11 24.25 5.35
CA LYS A 283 -1.78 24.92 5.34
C LYS A 283 -0.71 24.16 6.13
N HIS A 284 -1.05 23.76 7.35
CA HIS A 284 -0.15 23.01 8.22
C HIS A 284 0.28 21.64 7.63
N GLY A 285 -0.58 21.00 6.85
CA GLY A 285 -0.25 19.76 6.14
C GLY A 285 0.76 19.97 5.01
N ILE A 286 0.68 21.11 4.29
CA ILE A 286 1.67 21.48 3.27
C ILE A 286 3.02 21.83 3.93
N GLU A 287 2.99 22.58 5.02
CA GLU A 287 4.18 22.92 5.81
C GLU A 287 4.89 21.64 6.28
N LYS A 288 4.13 20.67 6.82
CA LYS A 288 4.62 19.35 7.25
C LYS A 288 5.17 18.52 6.09
N LEU A 289 4.57 18.58 4.90
CA LEU A 289 5.03 17.82 3.73
C LEU A 289 6.34 18.35 3.15
N GLY A 290 6.51 19.68 3.10
CA GLY A 290 7.69 20.33 2.55
C GLY A 290 7.89 20.09 1.05
N LYS A 291 9.16 20.09 0.62
CA LYS A 291 9.55 19.95 -0.79
C LYS A 291 9.45 18.48 -1.23
N ILE A 292 8.82 18.23 -2.37
CA ILE A 292 8.64 16.87 -2.91
C ILE A 292 9.00 16.75 -4.40
N ASP A 293 9.37 15.54 -4.80
CA ASP A 293 9.51 15.14 -6.20
C ASP A 293 8.11 14.80 -6.77
N LEU A 294 7.64 15.65 -7.68
CA LEU A 294 6.30 15.57 -8.23
C LEU A 294 6.03 14.26 -8.99
N GLU A 295 7.03 13.75 -9.72
CA GLU A 295 6.87 12.54 -10.52
C GLU A 295 6.73 11.30 -9.63
N LYS A 296 7.41 11.32 -8.48
CA LYS A 296 7.39 10.22 -7.51
C LYS A 296 6.31 10.36 -6.45
N ALA A 297 5.69 11.54 -6.32
CA ALA A 297 4.70 11.79 -5.29
C ALA A 297 3.51 10.81 -5.41
N ILE A 298 3.15 10.19 -4.30
CA ILE A 298 1.99 9.30 -4.20
C ILE A 298 0.82 10.14 -3.70
N ILE A 299 -0.17 10.37 -4.57
CA ILE A 299 -1.38 11.12 -4.25
C ILE A 299 -2.55 10.14 -4.08
N LYS A 300 -3.31 10.27 -2.99
CA LYS A 300 -4.48 9.44 -2.69
C LYS A 300 -5.62 10.29 -2.15
N THR A 301 -6.85 9.80 -2.34
CA THR A 301 -8.04 10.44 -1.78
C THR A 301 -8.95 9.45 -1.07
N GLY A 302 -9.50 9.88 0.06
CA GLY A 302 -10.49 9.14 0.85
C GLY A 302 -9.90 8.46 2.07
N LEU A 303 -10.72 7.67 2.75
CA LEU A 303 -10.29 6.94 3.95
C LEU A 303 -9.28 5.85 3.62
N LEU A 304 -8.43 5.58 4.61
CA LEU A 304 -7.45 4.50 4.59
C LEU A 304 -8.09 3.10 4.42
N ARG A 305 -9.26 2.89 5.04
CA ARG A 305 -10.12 1.72 4.88
C ARG A 305 -11.58 2.14 5.11
N LYS A 306 -12.47 1.86 4.16
CA LYS A 306 -13.88 2.31 4.18
C LYS A 306 -14.85 1.33 4.84
N ASN A 307 -14.51 0.04 4.89
CA ASN A 307 -15.40 -0.94 5.48
C ASN A 307 -15.26 -0.91 7.01
N LEU A 308 -16.39 -0.90 7.73
CA LEU A 308 -16.43 -1.17 9.15
C LEU A 308 -16.13 -2.65 9.39
N VAL A 309 -14.96 -2.94 9.95
CA VAL A 309 -14.53 -4.32 10.26
C VAL A 309 -14.20 -4.41 11.73
N LYS A 310 -14.54 -5.54 12.36
CA LYS A 310 -14.09 -5.84 13.72
C LYS A 310 -12.63 -6.26 13.62
N PRO A 311 -11.68 -5.49 14.19
CA PRO A 311 -10.27 -5.85 14.14
C PRO A 311 -10.04 -7.17 14.86
N ARG A 312 -9.16 -8.00 14.31
CA ARG A 312 -8.71 -9.22 14.96
C ARG A 312 -7.45 -8.94 15.77
N VAL A 313 -7.43 -9.37 17.03
CA VAL A 313 -6.18 -9.44 17.79
C VAL A 313 -5.48 -10.74 17.42
N VAL A 314 -4.22 -10.66 17.00
CA VAL A 314 -3.39 -11.79 16.63
C VAL A 314 -3.02 -12.54 17.90
N ASP A 315 -3.39 -13.82 17.97
CA ASP A 315 -2.94 -14.69 19.04
C ASP A 315 -1.45 -14.98 18.88
N ILE A 316 -0.69 -14.62 19.92
CA ILE A 316 0.78 -14.65 19.95
C ILE A 316 1.30 -16.10 19.94
N GLU A 317 0.51 -17.06 20.44
CA GLU A 317 0.88 -18.48 20.51
C GLU A 317 0.73 -19.21 19.15
N GLU A 318 -0.18 -18.76 18.27
CA GLU A 318 -0.43 -19.42 16.97
C GLU A 318 0.42 -18.87 15.81
N ASN A 319 1.01 -17.68 15.94
CA ASN A 319 1.68 -16.96 14.83
C ASN A 319 3.17 -16.66 15.09
N SER A 320 3.97 -17.71 15.29
CA SER A 320 5.44 -17.63 15.51
C SER A 320 6.22 -17.01 14.35
N SER A 321 5.66 -16.95 13.14
CA SER A 321 6.29 -16.36 11.95
C SER A 321 6.22 -14.83 11.89
N LEU A 322 5.27 -14.20 12.57
CA LEU A 322 5.08 -12.74 12.56
C LEU A 322 5.68 -12.04 13.78
N ILE A 323 5.92 -12.78 14.87
CA ILE A 323 6.39 -12.24 16.15
C ILE A 323 7.61 -13.07 16.56
N LYS A 324 8.81 -12.50 16.40
CA LYS A 324 10.02 -13.06 17.00
C LYS A 324 9.94 -12.87 18.52
N ASP A 325 9.90 -14.00 19.22
CA ASP A 325 10.15 -14.23 20.65
C ASP A 325 9.52 -13.25 21.65
N ASN A 326 8.67 -13.80 22.52
CA ASN A 326 8.13 -13.09 23.68
C ASN A 326 9.25 -12.49 24.54
N ASN A 327 9.51 -11.18 24.41
CA ASN A 327 10.57 -10.44 25.12
C ASN A 327 10.47 -10.50 26.65
N ILE A 328 9.31 -10.88 27.19
CA ILE A 328 9.13 -11.07 28.64
C ILE A 328 9.93 -12.26 29.17
N ASP A 329 10.18 -13.29 28.35
CA ASP A 329 11.02 -14.42 28.78
C ASP A 329 12.52 -14.03 28.79
N ASN A 330 12.87 -12.93 28.11
CA ASN A 330 14.20 -12.30 28.14
C ASN A 330 14.36 -11.20 29.22
N ASN A 331 13.35 -10.98 30.08
CA ASN A 331 13.33 -9.91 31.09
C ASN A 331 13.56 -8.49 30.54
N ILE A 332 13.12 -8.21 29.32
CA ILE A 332 13.26 -6.90 28.68
C ILE A 332 11.88 -6.38 28.29
N PHE A 333 11.65 -5.09 28.56
CA PHE A 333 10.46 -4.36 28.13
C PHE A 333 10.84 -3.37 27.03
N GLU A 334 10.37 -3.64 25.81
CA GLU A 334 10.72 -2.88 24.60
C GLU A 334 9.73 -1.73 24.36
N ILE A 335 10.25 -0.51 24.24
CA ILE A 335 9.44 0.69 24.00
C ILE A 335 9.92 1.38 22.73
N ALA A 336 9.02 1.62 21.79
CA ALA A 336 9.30 2.43 20.61
C ALA A 336 8.66 3.81 20.71
N ILE A 337 9.23 4.79 20.01
CA ILE A 337 8.62 6.10 19.78
C ILE A 337 8.42 6.31 18.29
N VAL A 338 7.24 6.80 17.93
CA VAL A 338 6.87 7.15 16.57
C VAL A 338 6.48 8.62 16.55
N ASP A 339 7.34 9.40 15.92
CA ASP A 339 7.09 10.80 15.60
C ASP A 339 6.90 10.90 14.07
N HIS A 340 5.74 11.39 13.66
CA HIS A 340 5.25 11.47 12.27
C HIS A 340 4.79 10.16 11.58
N ALA A 341 3.84 10.31 10.66
CA ALA A 341 3.12 9.24 9.94
C ALA A 341 3.96 8.38 8.96
N ALA A 342 5.28 8.59 8.89
CA ALA A 342 6.16 7.93 7.92
C ALA A 342 6.73 6.58 8.39
N TYR A 343 6.61 6.24 9.68
CA TYR A 343 7.13 4.99 10.23
C TYR A 343 6.27 3.77 9.81
N ASP A 344 6.89 2.63 9.49
CA ASP A 344 6.15 1.39 9.28
C ASP A 344 5.68 0.82 10.62
N ILE A 345 4.52 1.27 11.10
CA ILE A 345 3.94 0.85 12.39
C ILE A 345 3.85 -0.68 12.53
N TYR A 346 3.69 -1.40 11.42
CA TYR A 346 3.65 -2.87 11.45
C TYR A 346 4.96 -3.51 11.91
N SER A 347 6.10 -2.83 11.75
CA SER A 347 7.40 -3.30 12.22
C SER A 347 7.56 -3.24 13.76
N LEU A 348 6.63 -2.60 14.45
CA LEU A 348 6.63 -2.46 15.91
C LEU A 348 5.86 -3.58 16.62
N ASN A 349 5.46 -4.63 15.88
CA ASN A 349 4.69 -5.76 16.40
C ASN A 349 5.41 -6.60 17.48
N ASN A 350 6.69 -6.31 17.75
CA ASN A 350 7.51 -6.94 18.78
C ASN A 350 7.82 -6.03 19.98
N CYS A 351 7.21 -4.84 20.05
CA CYS A 351 7.36 -3.93 21.17
C CYS A 351 6.30 -4.20 22.24
N ASP A 352 6.60 -3.87 23.49
CA ASP A 352 5.65 -3.98 24.60
C ASP A 352 4.79 -2.72 24.76
N LEU A 353 5.27 -1.58 24.27
CA LEU A 353 4.62 -0.28 24.33
C LEU A 353 5.10 0.60 23.18
N VAL A 354 4.22 1.42 22.61
CA VAL A 354 4.60 2.44 21.62
C VAL A 354 4.15 3.82 22.08
N LEU A 355 5.06 4.80 22.03
CA LEU A 355 4.74 6.20 22.22
C LEU A 355 4.50 6.84 20.86
N THR A 356 3.37 7.51 20.65
CA THR A 356 3.05 8.20 19.40
C THR A 356 2.95 9.69 19.62
N VAL A 357 3.43 10.47 18.66
CA VAL A 357 3.34 11.94 18.66
C VAL A 357 2.47 12.39 17.49
N GLY A 358 1.48 13.22 17.79
CA GLY A 358 0.50 13.75 16.85
C GLY A 358 -0.80 12.97 16.84
N ASP A 359 -1.90 13.68 16.59
CA ASP A 359 -3.27 13.16 16.58
C ASP A 359 -3.47 12.02 15.57
N ASP A 360 -3.09 12.23 14.30
CA ASP A 360 -3.28 11.22 13.25
C ASP A 360 -2.34 10.02 13.42
N THR A 361 -1.08 10.27 13.80
CA THR A 361 -0.11 9.22 14.11
C THR A 361 -0.63 8.35 15.25
N THR A 362 -1.18 8.97 16.29
CA THR A 362 -1.77 8.27 17.43
C THR A 362 -3.01 7.49 17.02
N LEU A 363 -3.89 8.07 16.20
CA LEU A 363 -5.11 7.40 15.74
C LEU A 363 -4.79 6.17 14.88
N VAL A 364 -3.94 6.31 13.86
CA VAL A 364 -3.56 5.22 12.96
C VAL A 364 -2.66 4.21 13.66
N GLY A 365 -1.71 4.70 14.47
CA GLY A 365 -0.81 3.90 15.27
C GLY A 365 -1.56 2.98 16.22
N SER A 366 -2.47 3.54 17.01
CA SER A 366 -3.27 2.75 17.95
C SER A 366 -4.19 1.74 17.27
N ASP A 367 -4.83 2.10 16.14
CA ASP A 367 -5.65 1.16 15.37
C ASP A 367 -4.84 -0.04 14.86
N ILE A 368 -3.68 0.21 14.26
CA ILE A 368 -2.82 -0.88 13.77
C ILE A 368 -2.31 -1.74 14.93
N LEU A 369 -1.78 -1.11 15.98
CA LEU A 369 -1.17 -1.79 17.13
C LEU A 369 -2.17 -2.57 17.99
N TYR A 370 -3.46 -2.19 17.95
CA TYR A 370 -4.54 -2.97 18.55
C TYR A 370 -4.51 -4.45 18.12
N ARG A 371 -4.19 -4.72 16.86
CA ARG A 371 -4.14 -6.09 16.30
C ARG A 371 -3.01 -6.92 16.89
N PHE A 372 -2.01 -6.30 17.49
CA PHE A 372 -0.90 -6.96 18.18
C PHE A 372 -1.05 -6.90 19.70
N ASN A 373 -2.17 -6.38 20.21
CA ASN A 373 -2.40 -6.10 21.63
C ASN A 373 -1.31 -5.22 22.27
N ILE A 374 -0.78 -4.27 21.49
CA ILE A 374 0.27 -3.36 21.95
C ILE A 374 -0.37 -2.05 22.39
N PRO A 375 -0.25 -1.65 23.67
CA PRO A 375 -0.76 -0.37 24.15
C PRO A 375 0.03 0.81 23.57
N VAL A 376 -0.64 1.96 23.50
CA VAL A 376 -0.04 3.22 23.02
C VAL A 376 -0.13 4.31 24.08
N ILE A 377 0.95 5.09 24.25
CA ILE A 377 0.90 6.41 24.90
C ILE A 377 0.91 7.47 23.80
N GLY A 378 -0.22 8.10 23.53
CA GLY A 378 -0.33 9.16 22.53
C GLY A 378 -0.14 10.54 23.13
N ILE A 379 0.71 11.35 22.52
CA ILE A 379 0.84 12.79 22.79
C ILE A 379 0.15 13.52 21.64
N THR A 380 -0.92 14.25 21.94
CA THR A 380 -1.81 14.88 20.96
C THR A 380 -2.09 16.34 21.34
N ASP A 381 -2.50 17.16 20.39
CA ASP A 381 -2.86 18.56 20.63
C ASP A 381 -4.35 18.86 20.29
N GLY A 382 -5.06 17.84 19.80
CA GLY A 382 -6.49 17.88 19.49
C GLY A 382 -6.80 18.19 18.02
N ASP A 383 -5.81 18.16 17.11
CA ASP A 383 -5.95 18.53 15.69
C ASP A 383 -6.30 17.40 14.70
N LEU A 384 -7.05 16.39 15.14
CA LEU A 384 -7.50 15.21 14.37
C LEU A 384 -8.00 15.44 12.91
N ASP A 385 -7.39 14.77 11.91
CA ASP A 385 -7.80 14.82 10.49
C ASP A 385 -8.79 13.72 10.05
N LYS A 386 -9.33 12.93 10.98
CA LYS A 386 -10.30 11.82 10.70
C LYS A 386 -9.81 10.90 9.56
N VAL A 387 -8.57 10.44 9.63
CA VAL A 387 -7.93 9.57 8.63
C VAL A 387 -8.46 8.12 8.63
N VAL A 388 -9.09 7.69 9.73
CA VAL A 388 -9.85 6.45 9.87
C VAL A 388 -11.21 6.74 10.51
N GLU A 389 -12.21 5.90 10.24
CA GLU A 389 -13.59 6.10 10.73
C GLU A 389 -13.73 5.79 12.22
N LEU A 390 -13.10 4.70 12.68
CA LEU A 390 -13.02 4.27 14.08
C LEU A 390 -11.58 3.85 14.39
N GLY A 391 -10.97 4.42 15.43
CA GLY A 391 -9.62 4.05 15.88
C GLY A 391 -9.67 3.19 17.13
N PHE A 392 -9.22 1.94 17.02
CA PHE A 392 -9.16 0.98 18.13
C PHE A 392 -7.92 1.20 18.99
N LYS A 393 -7.99 0.83 20.26
CA LYS A 393 -6.90 1.05 21.23
C LYS A 393 -6.81 -0.15 22.15
N ALA A 394 -5.60 -0.70 22.33
CA ALA A 394 -5.39 -1.83 23.23
C ALA A 394 -5.57 -1.39 24.68
N LYS A 395 -5.95 -2.32 25.55
CA LYS A 395 -6.06 -2.07 27.00
C LYS A 395 -4.72 -1.57 27.54
N GLY A 396 -4.75 -0.57 28.44
CA GLY A 396 -3.53 0.01 28.98
C GLY A 396 -3.01 1.20 28.17
N SER A 397 -3.64 1.53 27.04
CA SER A 397 -3.33 2.74 26.27
C SER A 397 -3.67 4.01 27.08
N ARG A 398 -2.96 5.10 26.78
CA ARG A 398 -3.09 6.40 27.42
C ARG A 398 -3.00 7.50 26.37
N ILE A 399 -3.83 8.53 26.48
CA ILE A 399 -3.75 9.71 25.60
C ILE A 399 -3.52 10.93 26.49
N ILE A 400 -2.45 11.67 26.20
CA ILE A 400 -2.10 12.93 26.84
C ILE A 400 -2.32 14.02 25.79
N GLU A 401 -3.44 14.72 25.93
CA GLU A 401 -3.77 15.88 25.12
C GLU A 401 -3.14 17.12 25.77
N VAL A 402 -2.18 17.75 25.09
CA VAL A 402 -1.51 18.99 25.50
C VAL A 402 -2.15 20.20 24.82
N GLU A 403 -1.69 21.39 25.18
CA GLU A 403 -2.13 22.63 24.51
C GLU A 403 -1.84 22.59 23.00
N LYS A 404 -2.69 23.26 22.21
CA LYS A 404 -2.63 23.25 20.74
C LYS A 404 -1.25 23.69 20.23
N GLY A 405 -0.66 22.89 19.34
CA GLY A 405 0.64 23.10 18.71
C GLY A 405 1.86 22.67 19.54
N PHE A 406 1.66 21.99 20.68
CA PHE A 406 2.75 21.57 21.56
C PHE A 406 3.07 20.07 21.52
N ASP A 407 2.30 19.26 20.81
CA ASP A 407 2.55 17.82 20.66
C ASP A 407 3.94 17.54 20.05
N ASP A 408 4.30 18.22 18.96
CA ASP A 408 5.61 18.08 18.31
C ASP A 408 6.76 18.52 19.25
N ILE A 409 6.56 19.62 19.99
CA ILE A 409 7.56 20.14 20.94
C ILE A 409 7.79 19.17 22.10
N ILE A 410 6.71 18.65 22.67
CA ILE A 410 6.76 17.68 23.77
C ILE A 410 7.31 16.34 23.28
N GLY A 411 6.90 15.90 22.09
CA GLY A 411 7.41 14.71 21.43
C GLY A 411 8.93 14.73 21.28
N GLN A 412 9.47 15.84 20.79
CA GLN A 412 10.93 16.03 20.66
C GLN A 412 11.66 16.01 22.01
N GLU A 413 11.10 16.64 23.04
CA GLU A 413 11.67 16.61 24.40
C GLU A 413 11.68 15.21 24.99
N ILE A 414 10.60 14.45 24.82
CA ILE A 414 10.50 13.04 25.23
C ILE A 414 11.53 12.21 24.48
N HIS A 415 11.62 12.38 23.16
CA HIS A 415 12.58 11.66 22.32
C HIS A 415 14.02 11.93 22.78
N LYS A 416 14.35 13.18 23.10
CA LYS A 416 15.68 13.55 23.59
C LYS A 416 15.95 13.02 25.01
N LYS A 417 15.04 13.24 25.97
CA LYS A 417 15.28 13.00 27.41
C LYS A 417 15.05 11.55 27.83
N LEU A 418 14.05 10.88 27.27
CA LEU A 418 13.67 9.52 27.67
C LEU A 418 14.21 8.46 26.72
N PHE A 419 14.38 8.80 25.44
CA PHE A 419 14.84 7.88 24.41
C PHE A 419 16.29 8.13 23.95
N ASN A 420 16.96 9.19 24.44
CA ASN A 420 18.31 9.59 23.98
C ASN A 420 18.40 9.70 22.44
N SER A 421 17.35 10.24 21.82
CA SER A 421 17.20 10.38 20.37
C SER A 421 17.23 9.05 19.59
N LYS A 422 16.84 7.94 20.23
CA LYS A 422 16.64 6.64 19.59
C LYS A 422 15.16 6.36 19.38
N ASN A 423 14.80 5.70 18.29
CA ASN A 423 13.41 5.31 18.03
C ASN A 423 12.93 4.13 18.89
N LYS A 424 13.84 3.45 19.60
CA LYS A 424 13.54 2.28 20.43
C LYS A 424 14.49 2.21 21.62
N ILE A 425 13.95 1.82 22.77
CA ILE A 425 14.69 1.57 24.02
C ILE A 425 14.25 0.25 24.66
N SER A 426 15.19 -0.39 25.33
CA SER A 426 15.00 -1.64 26.06
C SER A 426 15.15 -1.36 27.56
N LEU A 427 14.11 -1.66 28.35
CA LEU A 427 14.16 -1.52 29.81
C LEU A 427 14.27 -2.89 30.47
N PRO A 428 15.27 -3.13 31.34
CA PRO A 428 15.37 -4.39 32.06
C PRO A 428 14.26 -4.51 33.12
N ILE A 429 13.57 -5.64 33.13
CA ILE A 429 12.59 -6.00 34.15
C ILE A 429 13.35 -6.65 35.31
N LEU A 430 13.42 -5.99 36.47
CA LEU A 430 14.18 -6.53 37.61
C LEU A 430 13.58 -7.87 38.10
N PHE A 431 14.43 -8.88 38.22
CA PHE A 431 14.11 -10.24 38.68
C PHE A 431 13.34 -10.30 40.02
N ASN A 432 13.59 -9.36 40.92
CA ASN A 432 12.94 -9.32 42.24
C ASN A 432 11.46 -8.93 42.15
N VAL A 433 11.04 -8.18 41.11
CA VAL A 433 9.64 -7.83 40.87
C VAL A 433 8.86 -9.07 40.42
N ILE A 434 9.47 -9.92 39.59
CA ILE A 434 8.89 -11.16 39.05
C ILE A 434 8.61 -12.19 40.16
N LYS A 435 9.46 -12.27 41.20
CA LYS A 435 9.26 -13.19 42.34
C LYS A 435 8.08 -12.83 43.24
N SER A 436 7.55 -11.61 43.18
CA SER A 436 6.56 -11.10 44.14
C SER A 436 5.12 -11.61 43.94
N LYS A 437 4.88 -12.64 43.11
CA LYS A 437 3.53 -13.14 42.71
C LYS A 437 2.65 -12.09 42.02
N GLN A 438 3.22 -11.00 41.52
CA GLN A 438 2.52 -10.11 40.60
C GLN A 438 2.31 -10.79 39.25
N SER A 439 1.12 -10.67 38.68
CA SER A 439 0.83 -11.18 37.32
C SER A 439 1.70 -10.43 36.29
N LYS A 440 2.07 -11.06 35.16
CA LYS A 440 2.82 -10.39 34.08
C LYS A 440 2.20 -9.03 33.69
N ASN A 441 0.86 -8.94 33.72
CA ASN A 441 0.12 -7.71 33.43
C ASN A 441 0.36 -6.59 34.43
N SER A 442 0.49 -6.87 35.74
CA SER A 442 0.71 -5.81 36.73
C SER A 442 2.10 -5.18 36.60
N ILE A 443 3.11 -5.96 36.21
CA ILE A 443 4.47 -5.44 35.96
C ILE A 443 4.46 -4.47 34.76
N LYS A 444 3.77 -4.83 33.67
CA LYS A 444 3.62 -3.95 32.51
C LYS A 444 2.96 -2.63 32.89
N GLU A 445 1.89 -2.69 33.67
CA GLU A 445 1.16 -1.50 34.11
C GLU A 445 2.04 -0.57 34.97
N ASP A 446 2.85 -1.11 35.89
CA ASP A 446 3.76 -0.33 36.72
C ASP A 446 4.83 0.39 35.89
N ILE A 447 5.38 -0.27 34.86
CA ILE A 447 6.34 0.35 33.92
C ILE A 447 5.67 1.49 33.14
N ILE A 448 4.45 1.26 32.65
CA ILE A 448 3.67 2.27 31.92
C ILE A 448 3.40 3.49 32.82
N GLU A 449 2.95 3.30 34.07
CA GLU A 449 2.67 4.41 34.98
C GLU A 449 3.95 5.16 35.39
N ASN A 450 5.09 4.46 35.55
CA ASN A 450 6.39 5.12 35.76
C ASN A 450 6.77 6.01 34.57
N LEU A 451 6.64 5.50 33.35
CA LEU A 451 6.94 6.26 32.15
C LEU A 451 6.01 7.47 32.01
N LEU A 452 4.70 7.31 32.25
CA LEU A 452 3.73 8.41 32.26
C LEU A 452 4.13 9.50 33.25
N SER A 453 4.58 9.15 34.45
CA SER A 453 5.00 10.13 35.46
C SER A 453 6.17 11.00 34.97
N LYS A 454 7.12 10.40 34.24
CA LYS A 454 8.26 11.10 33.64
C LYS A 454 7.81 12.02 32.51
N ILE A 455 6.90 11.56 31.65
CA ILE A 455 6.31 12.36 30.57
C ILE A 455 5.56 13.57 31.13
N ILE A 456 4.70 13.36 32.13
CA ILE A 456 3.94 14.42 32.79
C ILE A 456 4.89 15.45 33.44
N LYS A 457 6.02 15.00 34.00
CA LYS A 457 7.04 15.92 34.50
C LYS A 457 7.61 16.81 33.39
N ILE A 458 7.94 16.24 32.23
CA ILE A 458 8.44 17.02 31.07
C ILE A 458 7.42 18.08 30.63
N ILE A 459 6.13 17.74 30.63
CA ILE A 459 5.04 18.67 30.27
C ILE A 459 4.92 19.80 31.31
N LYS A 460 4.93 19.45 32.60
CA LYS A 460 4.87 20.42 33.70
C LYS A 460 6.09 21.34 33.76
N ASP A 461 7.28 20.84 33.44
CA ASP A 461 8.51 21.65 33.39
C ASP A 461 8.45 22.74 32.29
N LYS A 462 7.44 22.69 31.39
CA LYS A 462 7.15 23.70 30.37
C LYS A 462 5.90 24.54 30.68
N ASP A 463 5.35 24.43 31.89
CA ASP A 463 4.14 25.16 32.32
C ASP A 463 2.91 24.93 31.43
N LEU A 464 2.80 23.76 30.79
CA LEU A 464 1.66 23.41 29.93
C LEU A 464 0.57 22.67 30.70
N ASN A 465 -0.68 22.97 30.35
CA ASN A 465 -1.82 22.16 30.75
C ASN A 465 -1.91 20.88 29.91
N TYR A 466 -2.52 19.84 30.50
CA TYR A 466 -2.78 18.59 29.79
C TYR A 466 -4.02 17.88 30.31
N LYS A 467 -4.59 17.03 29.47
CA LYS A 467 -5.69 16.12 29.81
C LYS A 467 -5.24 14.68 29.56
N LEU A 468 -5.28 13.86 30.60
CA LEU A 468 -4.96 12.44 30.52
C LEU A 468 -6.24 11.60 30.40
N THR A 469 -6.33 10.80 29.34
CA THR A 469 -7.38 9.79 29.16
C THR A 469 -6.79 8.39 29.34
N LYS A 470 -7.39 7.58 30.21
CA LYS A 470 -7.02 6.17 30.44
C LYS A 470 -8.05 5.24 29.79
N LEU A 471 -7.60 4.16 29.15
CA LEU A 471 -8.42 3.20 28.41
C LEU A 471 -8.19 1.76 28.84
#